data_AF-A0A1W2GY95-F1
#
_entry.id   AF-A0A1W2GY95-F1
#
_cell.length_a   1.000
_cell.length_b   1.000
_cell.length_c   1.000
_cell.angle_alpha   90.00
_cell.angle_beta   90.00
_cell.angle_gamma   90.00
#
_symmetry.space_group_name_H-M   'P 1'
#
loop_
_entity.id
_entity.type
_entity.pdbx_description
1 polymer ?
#
loop_
_entity_poly.entity_id
_entity_poly.type
_entity_poly.pdbx_seq_one_letter_code
_entity_poly.pdbx_strand_id
1 'polypeptide(L)'
;MQDIYVGLTFIAIGILVKIFPNLIAGYSTLSQMEKENVKVNGFPTFMMVGFFIMGSVIIAGHFIAIWLDKPSFNDSLGILVTLIGAVVFIVAGQRFRR
;
A
#
# COMPACT_ATOMS: atom_id res chain seq x y z
N MET A 1 -6.08 -11.47 15.29
CA MET A 1 -6.06 -10.13 15.93
C MET A 1 -4.86 -9.30 15.49
N GLN A 2 -3.63 -9.83 15.49
CA GLN A 2 -2.45 -9.10 14.99
C GLN A 2 -2.62 -8.58 13.56
N ASP A 3 -3.25 -9.36 12.68
CA ASP A 3 -3.50 -9.01 11.28
C ASP A 3 -4.39 -7.77 11.09
N ILE A 4 -5.31 -7.54 12.02
CA ILE A 4 -6.18 -6.35 12.00
C ILE A 4 -5.32 -5.10 12.24
N TYR A 5 -4.42 -5.14 13.22
CA TYR A 5 -3.50 -4.02 13.49
C TYR A 5 -2.56 -3.78 12.30
N VAL A 6 -2.06 -4.84 11.68
CA VAL A 6 -1.23 -4.73 10.47
C VAL A 6 -2.02 -4.09 9.33
N GLY A 7 -3.24 -4.57 9.05
CA GLY A 7 -4.09 -4.02 8.01
C GLY A 7 -4.47 -2.55 8.24
N LEU A 8 -4.80 -2.18 9.49
CA LEU A 8 -5.05 -0.79 9.86
C LEU A 8 -3.79 0.09 9.71
N THR A 9 -2.61 -0.45 10.01
CA THR A 9 -1.34 0.25 9.81
C THR A 9 -1.11 0.55 8.33
N PHE A 10 -1.38 -0.41 7.44
CA PHE A 10 -1.30 -0.17 5.99
C PHE A 10 -2.26 0.93 5.54
N ILE A 11 -3.51 0.91 6.00
CA ILE A 11 -4.49 1.96 5.68
C ILE A 11 -4.00 3.33 6.17
N ALA A 12 -3.49 3.41 7.40
CA ALA A 12 -2.95 4.64 7.98
C ALA A 12 -1.76 5.17 7.18
N ILE A 13 -0.82 4.30 6.79
CA ILE A 13 0.31 4.65 5.91
C ILE A 13 -0.22 5.17 4.57
N GLY A 14 -1.22 4.52 3.99
CA GLY A 14 -1.87 4.97 2.75
C GLY A 14 -2.36 6.42 2.84
N ILE A 15 -3.05 6.76 3.92
CA ILE A 15 -3.52 8.14 4.17
C ILE A 15 -2.33 9.09 4.34
N LEU A 16 -1.32 8.68 5.12
CA LEU A 16 -0.12 9.49 5.37
C LEU A 16 0.65 9.79 4.09
N VAL A 17 0.85 8.84 3.18
CA VAL A 17 1.58 9.08 1.92
C VAL A 17 0.82 10.00 0.97
N LYS A 18 -0.51 10.11 1.07
CA LYS A 18 -1.29 11.10 0.32
C LYS A 18 -1.14 12.51 0.89
N ILE A 19 -1.17 12.64 2.21
CA ILE A 19 -1.05 13.95 2.90
C ILE A 19 0.41 14.45 2.84
N PHE A 20 1.36 13.53 3.02
CA PHE A 20 2.79 13.80 3.03
C PHE A 20 3.51 12.94 1.97
N PRO A 21 3.43 13.31 0.67
CA PRO A 21 4.07 12.56 -0.41
C PRO A 21 5.59 12.39 -0.26
N ASN A 22 6.24 13.24 0.53
CA ASN A 22 7.65 13.13 0.86
C ASN A 22 8.02 11.84 1.63
N LEU A 23 7.03 11.13 2.20
CA LEU A 23 7.22 9.80 2.79
C LEU A 23 7.46 8.73 1.72
N ILE A 24 7.08 8.98 0.46
CA ILE A 24 7.35 8.07 -0.64
C ILE A 24 8.83 8.17 -1.00
N ALA A 25 9.52 7.03 -0.95
CA ALA A 25 10.94 6.96 -1.30
C ALA A 25 11.19 7.53 -2.71
N GLY A 26 12.18 8.43 -2.82
CA GLY A 26 12.52 9.12 -4.05
C GLY A 26 11.62 10.31 -4.43
N TYR A 27 10.54 10.58 -3.71
CA TYR A 27 9.71 11.77 -3.94
C TYR A 27 10.43 13.05 -3.50
N SER A 28 11.15 13.00 -2.38
CA SER A 28 11.89 14.16 -1.85
C SER A 28 13.00 14.64 -2.78
N THR A 29 13.62 13.72 -3.53
CA THR A 29 14.72 13.98 -4.48
C THR A 29 14.25 14.51 -5.84
N LEU A 30 12.94 14.47 -6.14
CA LEU A 30 12.40 15.07 -7.36
C LEU A 30 12.53 16.59 -7.33
N SER A 31 12.79 17.18 -8.50
CA SER A 31 12.70 18.63 -8.68
C SER A 31 11.26 19.13 -8.48
N GLN A 32 11.08 20.43 -8.28
CA GLN A 32 9.76 21.00 -8.05
C GLN A 32 8.79 20.74 -9.21
N MET A 33 9.27 20.87 -10.45
CA MET A 33 8.49 20.58 -11.65
C MET A 33 8.07 19.11 -11.72
N GLU A 34 8.97 18.18 -11.39
CA GLU A 34 8.64 16.75 -11.37
C GLU A 34 7.64 16.42 -10.26
N LYS A 35 7.78 17.02 -9.07
CA LYS A 35 6.82 16.86 -7.95
C LYS A 35 5.40 17.28 -8.35
N GLU A 36 5.27 18.39 -9.08
CA GLU A 36 3.97 18.85 -9.58
C GLU A 36 3.40 17.91 -10.63
N ASN A 37 4.21 17.46 -11.59
CA ASN A 37 3.79 16.51 -12.61
C ASN A 37 3.29 15.18 -12.01
N VAL A 38 4.08 14.55 -11.13
CA VAL A 38 3.68 13.28 -10.50
C VAL A 38 2.44 13.44 -9.61
N LYS A 39 2.27 14.62 -8.97
CA LYS A 39 1.08 14.92 -8.17
C LYS A 39 -0.16 15.07 -9.04
N VAL A 40 -0.08 15.77 -10.17
CA VAL A 40 -1.16 15.92 -11.15
C VAL A 40 -1.53 14.57 -11.76
N ASN A 41 -0.54 13.73 -12.05
CA ASN A 41 -0.74 12.36 -12.54
C ASN A 41 -1.37 11.43 -11.47
N GLY A 42 -1.50 11.88 -10.23
CA GLY A 42 -2.18 11.15 -9.16
C GLY A 42 -1.32 10.10 -8.45
N PHE A 43 0.02 10.21 -8.52
CA PHE A 43 0.93 9.25 -7.90
C PHE A 43 0.70 9.04 -6.39
N PRO A 44 0.51 10.08 -5.55
CA PRO A 44 0.22 9.88 -4.13
C PRO A 44 -1.13 9.18 -3.88
N THR A 45 -2.12 9.43 -4.75
CA THR A 45 -3.42 8.76 -4.69
C THR A 45 -3.30 7.29 -5.07
N PHE A 46 -2.51 6.97 -6.09
CA PHE A 46 -2.21 5.59 -6.46
C PHE A 46 -1.57 4.82 -5.29
N MET A 47 -0.56 5.40 -4.64
CA MET A 47 0.08 4.80 -3.48
C MET A 47 -0.90 4.60 -2.31
N MET A 48 -1.74 5.60 -2.01
CA MET A 48 -2.79 5.49 -0.98
C MET A 48 -3.75 4.34 -1.27
N VAL A 49 -4.30 4.28 -2.49
CA VAL A 49 -5.26 3.24 -2.89
C VAL A 49 -4.60 1.87 -2.81
N GLY A 50 -3.35 1.74 -3.25
CA GLY A 50 -2.58 0.53 -3.13
C GLY A 50 -2.46 0.03 -1.68
N PHE A 51 -2.03 0.90 -0.77
CA PHE A 51 -1.94 0.57 0.65
C PHE A 51 -3.31 0.26 1.27
N PHE A 52 -4.35 0.95 0.84
CA PHE A 52 -5.72 0.69 1.29
C PHE A 52 -6.21 -0.70 0.86
N ILE A 53 -5.94 -1.11 -0.39
CA ILE A 53 -6.25 -2.45 -0.90
C ILE A 53 -5.48 -3.50 -0.11
N MET A 54 -4.17 -3.31 0.10
CA MET A 54 -3.35 -4.25 0.89
C MET A 54 -3.89 -4.44 2.30
N GLY A 55 -4.18 -3.34 3.01
CA GLY A 55 -4.76 -3.40 4.35
C GLY A 55 -6.14 -4.07 4.37
N SER A 56 -6.99 -3.77 3.39
CA SER A 56 -8.32 -4.39 3.25
C SER A 56 -8.23 -5.90 2.99
N VAL A 57 -7.30 -6.35 2.15
CA VAL A 57 -7.07 -7.77 1.84
C VAL A 57 -6.59 -8.53 3.09
N ILE A 58 -5.69 -7.94 3.88
CA ILE A 58 -5.21 -8.56 5.12
C ILE A 58 -6.36 -8.70 6.13
N ILE A 59 -7.17 -7.66 6.31
CA ILE A 59 -8.32 -7.69 7.23
C ILE A 59 -9.37 -8.71 6.75
N ALA A 60 -9.72 -8.69 5.47
CA ALA A 60 -10.67 -9.63 4.89
C ALA A 60 -10.17 -11.08 4.98
N GLY A 61 -8.87 -11.30 4.70
CA GLY A 61 -8.21 -12.59 4.84
C GLY A 61 -8.31 -13.15 6.26
N HIS A 62 -8.17 -12.31 7.28
CA HIS A 62 -8.36 -12.72 8.68
C HIS A 62 -9.77 -13.24 8.96
N PHE A 63 -10.81 -12.51 8.51
CA PHE A 63 -12.19 -12.95 8.70
C PHE A 63 -12.51 -14.24 7.93
N ILE A 64 -11.97 -14.39 6.71
CA ILE A 64 -12.11 -15.60 5.91
C ILE A 64 -11.42 -16.79 6.57
N ALA A 65 -10.23 -16.59 7.14
CA ALA A 65 -9.48 -17.65 7.83
C ALA A 65 -10.21 -18.17 9.07
N ILE A 66 -10.86 -17.28 9.83
CA ILE A 66 -11.75 -17.65 10.95
C ILE A 66 -12.95 -18.45 10.42
N TRP A 67 -13.56 -18.01 9.32
CA TRP A 67 -14.72 -18.68 8.74
C TRP A 67 -14.40 -20.09 8.20
N LEU A 68 -13.17 -20.30 7.72
CA LEU A 68 -12.69 -21.58 7.19
C LEU A 68 -11.98 -22.47 8.22
N ASP A 69 -11.90 -22.03 9.49
CA ASP A 69 -11.21 -22.72 10.59
C ASP A 69 -9.75 -23.09 10.26
N LYS A 70 -9.08 -22.26 9.46
CA LYS A 70 -7.69 -22.45 8.98
C LYS A 70 -6.80 -21.26 9.37
N PRO A 71 -6.39 -21.18 10.65
CA PRO A 71 -5.62 -20.04 11.15
C PRO A 71 -4.20 -19.94 10.55
N SER A 72 -3.60 -21.04 10.09
CA SER A 72 -2.27 -21.06 9.47
C SER A 72 -2.20 -20.33 8.11
N PHE A 73 -3.34 -20.02 7.50
CA PHE A 73 -3.38 -19.29 6.24
C PHE A 73 -2.99 -17.81 6.41
N ASN A 74 -3.16 -17.25 7.61
CA ASN A 74 -3.03 -15.80 7.83
C ASN A 74 -1.59 -15.30 7.86
N ASP A 75 -0.67 -16.03 8.50
CA ASP A 75 0.73 -15.65 8.60
C ASP A 75 1.42 -15.54 7.23
N SER A 76 1.00 -16.41 6.29
CA SER A 76 1.53 -16.43 4.92
C SER A 76 0.93 -15.34 4.05
N LEU A 77 -0.35 -15.00 4.27
CA LEU A 77 -1.05 -13.97 3.50
C LEU A 77 -0.42 -12.59 3.66
N GLY A 78 -0.03 -12.18 4.86
CA GLY A 78 0.59 -10.88 5.09
C GLY A 78 1.90 -10.69 4.30
N ILE A 79 2.75 -11.72 4.28
CA ILE A 79 4.01 -11.71 3.54
C ILE A 79 3.74 -11.63 2.04
N LEU A 80 2.83 -12.47 1.52
CA LEU A 80 2.47 -12.48 0.10
C LEU A 80 1.90 -11.15 -0.36
N VAL A 81 0.96 -10.56 0.40
CA VAL A 81 0.37 -9.25 0.09
C VAL A 81 1.45 -8.18 0.05
N THR A 82 2.39 -8.20 0.99
CA THR A 82 3.49 -7.22 1.05
C THR A 82 4.42 -7.32 -0.17
N LEU A 83 4.84 -8.54 -0.53
CA LEU A 83 5.70 -8.76 -1.70
C LEU A 83 5.01 -8.37 -3.00
N ILE A 84 3.75 -8.80 -3.20
CA ILE A 84 2.97 -8.46 -4.40
C ILE A 84 2.75 -6.94 -4.46
N GLY A 85 2.37 -6.32 -3.33
CA GLY A 85 2.18 -4.87 -3.23
C GLY A 85 3.44 -4.08 -3.60
N ALA A 86 4.61 -4.51 -3.12
CA ALA A 86 5.89 -3.90 -3.47
C ALA A 86 6.18 -3.97 -4.98
N VAL A 87 5.96 -5.14 -5.61
CA VAL A 87 6.15 -5.31 -7.05
C VAL A 87 5.19 -4.41 -7.83
N VAL A 88 3.91 -4.37 -7.44
CA VAL A 88 2.90 -3.51 -8.07
C VAL A 88 3.30 -2.03 -7.96
N PHE A 89 3.78 -1.58 -6.80
CA PHE A 89 4.23 -0.18 -6.64
C PHE A 89 5.44 0.16 -7.50
N ILE A 90 6.40 -0.75 -7.64
CA ILE A 90 7.57 -0.51 -8.49
C ILE A 90 7.14 -0.44 -9.96
N VAL A 91 6.37 -1.42 -10.45
CA VAL A 91 6.01 -1.53 -11.87
C VAL A 91 4.99 -0.47 -12.27
N ALA A 92 3.89 -0.35 -11.53
CA ALA A 92 2.83 0.61 -11.88
C ALA A 92 3.22 2.04 -11.48
N GLY A 93 4.03 2.22 -10.43
CA GLY A 93 4.54 3.54 -10.03
C GLY A 93 5.41 4.20 -11.10
N GLN A 94 6.17 3.42 -11.88
CA GLN A 94 6.97 3.94 -13.00
C GLN A 94 6.12 4.66 -14.06
N ARG A 95 4.85 4.27 -14.23
CA ARG A 95 3.94 4.91 -15.20
C ARG A 95 3.66 6.37 -14.87
N PHE A 96 3.68 6.73 -13.59
CA PHE A 96 3.38 8.10 -13.14
C PHE A 96 4.58 9.04 -13.21
N ARG A 97 5.79 8.49 -13.37
CA ARG A 97 7.06 9.23 -13.49
C ARG A 97 7.45 9.57 -14.93
N ARG A 98 6.79 8.96 -15.92
CA ARG A 98 6.87 9.32 -17.34
C ARG A 98 5.89 10.45 -17.63
#